data_AF-A0A401PP30-F1
#
_entry.id   AF-A0A401PP30-F1
#
_cell.length_a   1.000
_cell.length_b   1.000
_cell.length_c   1.000
_cell.angle_alpha   90.00
_cell.angle_beta   90.00
_cell.angle_gamma   90.00
#
_symmetry.space_group_name_H-M   'P 1'
#
loop_
_entity.id
_entity.type
_entity.pdbx_description
1 polymer ?
#
loop_
_entity_poly.entity_id
_entity_poly.type
_entity_poly.pdbx_seq_one_letter_code
_entity_poly.pdbx_strand_id
1 'polypeptide(L)'
;MRLPASAKLLTARRYRSKKSMHAKGAFTFWSYAIGLPLSSSSIVSWKFCHVLHKVLRDGHPNVLHDFTRHKSNIREIGNLWGHLHDRYGQLASVYVKLLSTKMDFHQK
;
A
#
# COMPACT_ATOMS: atom_id res chain seq x y z
N MET A 1 -22.95 -1.15 46.48
CA MET A 1 -23.72 -0.34 45.51
C MET A 1 -23.04 -0.49 44.14
N ARG A 2 -23.61 -1.28 43.22
CA ARG A 2 -23.00 -1.67 41.93
C ARG A 2 -23.27 -0.60 40.87
N LEU A 3 -22.21 -0.08 40.27
CA LEU A 3 -22.26 0.83 39.12
C LEU A 3 -22.82 0.11 37.87
N PRO A 4 -23.60 0.77 37.00
CA PRO A 4 -24.21 0.13 35.84
C PRO A 4 -23.20 -0.11 34.71
N ALA A 5 -23.28 -1.31 34.10
CA ALA A 5 -22.41 -1.80 33.03
C ALA A 5 -22.58 -1.08 31.66
N SER A 6 -23.40 -0.03 31.60
CA SER A 6 -23.85 0.61 30.35
C SER A 6 -22.85 1.62 29.77
N ALA A 7 -21.82 2.02 30.53
CA ALA A 7 -20.86 3.05 30.10
C ALA A 7 -19.67 2.53 29.27
N LYS A 8 -19.45 1.20 29.20
CA LYS A 8 -18.29 0.62 28.50
C LYS A 8 -18.53 0.31 27.01
N LEU A 9 -19.78 0.32 26.54
CA LEU A 9 -20.11 -0.02 25.14
C LEU A 9 -20.14 1.18 24.19
N LEU A 10 -20.40 2.39 24.70
CA LEU A 10 -20.49 3.61 23.89
C LEU A 10 -19.12 4.17 23.48
N THR A 11 -18.08 3.93 24.29
CA THR A 11 -16.69 4.28 23.96
C THR A 11 -16.06 3.34 22.93
N ALA A 12 -16.46 2.07 22.87
CA ALA A 12 -15.95 1.10 21.90
C ALA A 12 -16.42 1.35 20.46
N ARG A 13 -17.63 1.92 20.27
CA ARG A 13 -18.16 2.26 18.93
C ARG A 13 -17.52 3.51 18.33
N ARG A 14 -17.11 4.48 19.15
CA ARG A 14 -16.43 5.70 18.66
C ARG A 14 -14.97 5.44 18.23
N TYR A 15 -14.30 4.46 18.82
CA TYR A 15 -12.94 4.07 18.42
C TYR A 15 -12.89 3.28 17.10
N ARG A 16 -13.95 2.53 16.78
CA ARG A 16 -14.09 1.79 15.51
C ARG A 16 -14.32 2.70 14.30
N SER A 17 -14.94 3.87 14.50
CA SER A 17 -15.33 4.76 13.39
C SER A 17 -14.18 5.67 12.91
N LYS A 18 -13.29 6.15 13.80
CA LYS A 18 -12.14 6.99 13.40
C LYS A 18 -11.05 6.22 12.64
N LYS A 19 -10.96 4.89 12.81
CA LYS A 19 -10.07 4.04 12.01
C LYS A 19 -10.57 3.86 10.57
N SER A 20 -11.85 4.14 10.30
CA SER A 20 -12.48 3.90 8.99
C SER A 20 -12.26 5.03 7.98
N MET A 21 -12.20 6.31 8.38
CA MET A 21 -12.08 7.41 7.40
C MET A 21 -10.71 7.46 6.70
N HIS A 22 -9.61 7.30 7.43
CA HIS A 22 -8.28 7.25 6.83
C HIS A 22 -8.01 5.91 6.14
N ALA A 23 -8.56 4.81 6.68
CA ALA A 23 -8.46 3.50 6.04
C ALA A 23 -9.25 3.43 4.73
N LYS A 24 -10.37 4.16 4.59
CA LYS A 24 -11.14 4.21 3.34
C LYS A 24 -10.28 4.71 2.17
N GLY A 25 -9.51 5.80 2.36
CA GLY A 25 -8.68 6.36 1.28
C GLY A 25 -7.57 5.41 0.82
N ALA A 26 -6.81 4.85 1.77
CA ALA A 26 -5.75 3.89 1.44
C ALA A 26 -6.33 2.59 0.85
N PHE A 27 -7.45 2.10 1.39
CA PHE A 27 -8.13 0.92 0.88
C PHE A 27 -8.60 1.11 -0.56
N THR A 28 -9.25 2.24 -0.89
CA THR A 28 -9.69 2.52 -2.27
C THR A 28 -8.51 2.60 -3.24
N PHE A 29 -7.40 3.21 -2.83
CA PHE A 29 -6.18 3.23 -3.64
C PHE A 29 -5.66 1.82 -3.94
N TRP A 30 -5.56 0.95 -2.92
CA TRP A 30 -5.07 -0.41 -3.08
C TRP A 30 -6.03 -1.31 -3.85
N SER A 31 -7.34 -1.17 -3.66
CA SER A 31 -8.33 -1.87 -4.49
C SER A 31 -8.18 -1.51 -5.97
N TYR A 32 -7.91 -0.23 -6.27
CA TYR A 32 -7.65 0.21 -7.64
C TYR A 32 -6.30 -0.32 -8.15
N ALA A 33 -5.25 -0.24 -7.33
CA ALA A 33 -3.91 -0.75 -7.65
C ALA A 33 -3.90 -2.23 -8.03
N ILE A 34 -4.64 -3.06 -7.29
CA ILE A 34 -4.74 -4.51 -7.53
C ILE A 34 -5.63 -4.81 -8.75
N GLY A 35 -6.62 -3.96 -9.02
CA GLY A 35 -7.49 -4.09 -10.19
C GLY A 35 -6.84 -3.67 -11.51
N LEU A 36 -5.69 -2.97 -11.48
CA LEU A 36 -4.96 -2.62 -12.68
C LEU A 36 -4.25 -3.84 -13.26
N PRO A 37 -4.27 -4.05 -14.59
CA PRO A 37 -3.54 -5.12 -15.25
C PRO A 37 -2.04 -4.77 -15.32
N LEU A 38 -1.38 -4.72 -14.16
CA LEU A 38 0.02 -4.34 -14.02
C LEU A 38 0.96 -5.28 -14.77
N SER A 39 0.53 -6.50 -15.10
CA SER A 39 1.25 -7.49 -15.92
C SER A 39 1.05 -7.31 -17.43
N SER A 40 0.05 -6.53 -17.87
CA SER A 40 -0.30 -6.37 -19.28
C SER A 40 0.44 -5.22 -19.97
N SER A 41 0.85 -4.20 -19.22
CA SER A 41 1.56 -3.05 -19.77
C SER A 41 2.66 -2.54 -18.84
N SER A 42 3.88 -2.51 -19.35
CA SER A 42 5.04 -1.95 -18.64
C SER A 42 4.86 -0.46 -18.36
N ILE A 43 4.19 0.25 -19.27
CA ILE A 43 3.86 1.68 -19.13
C ILE A 43 2.96 1.94 -17.91
N VAL A 44 1.93 1.12 -17.73
CA VAL A 44 1.03 1.22 -16.58
C VAL A 44 1.77 0.84 -15.29
N SER A 45 2.60 -0.21 -15.35
CA SER A 45 3.38 -0.66 -14.20
C SER A 45 4.38 0.37 -13.67
N TRP A 46 5.14 1.05 -14.53
CA TRP A 46 6.07 2.10 -14.05
C TRP A 46 5.31 3.34 -13.54
N LYS A 47 4.20 3.73 -14.18
CA LYS A 47 3.35 4.83 -13.71
C LYS A 47 2.78 4.52 -12.33
N PHE A 48 2.30 3.30 -12.13
CA PHE A 48 1.84 2.83 -10.83
C PHE A 48 2.96 2.90 -9.79
N CYS A 49 4.15 2.37 -10.09
CA CYS A 49 5.30 2.44 -9.18
C CYS A 49 5.67 3.89 -8.82
N HIS A 50 5.59 4.81 -9.79
CA HIS A 50 5.88 6.22 -9.57
C HIS A 50 4.84 6.90 -8.67
N VAL A 51 3.54 6.68 -8.92
CA VAL A 51 2.47 7.20 -8.06
C VAL A 51 2.61 6.61 -6.66
N LEU A 52 2.86 5.30 -6.56
CA LEU A 52 3.06 4.63 -5.28
C LEU A 52 4.22 5.23 -4.49
N HIS A 53 5.33 5.54 -5.17
CA HIS A 53 6.44 6.25 -4.54
C HIS A 53 6.02 7.63 -4.01
N LYS A 54 5.26 8.42 -4.78
CA LYS A 54 4.72 9.71 -4.29
C LYS A 54 3.85 9.52 -3.05
N VAL A 55 2.91 8.57 -3.08
CA VAL A 55 2.05 8.27 -1.92
C VAL A 55 2.88 7.80 -0.72
N LEU A 56 3.97 7.05 -0.92
CA LEU A 56 4.89 6.66 0.16
C LEU A 56 5.81 7.79 0.65
N ARG A 57 5.93 8.89 -0.11
CA ARG A 57 6.71 10.07 0.29
C ARG A 57 5.85 11.05 1.06
N ASP A 58 4.64 11.30 0.59
CA ASP A 58 3.73 12.33 1.11
C ASP A 58 2.63 11.75 2.04
N GLY A 59 2.48 10.42 2.08
CA GLY A 59 1.37 9.75 2.74
C GLY A 59 1.57 9.42 4.22
N HIS A 60 0.45 9.35 4.94
CA HIS A 60 0.38 8.95 6.35
C HIS A 60 1.01 7.57 6.59
N PRO A 61 1.62 7.28 7.76
CA PRO A 61 2.18 5.97 8.10
C PRO A 61 1.24 4.76 7.97
N ASN A 62 -0.07 4.98 7.78
CA ASN A 62 -1.01 3.90 7.50
C ASN A 62 -0.78 3.32 6.10
N VAL A 63 -0.37 4.17 5.13
CA VAL A 63 0.01 3.74 3.78
C VAL A 63 1.21 2.80 3.83
N LEU A 64 2.18 3.03 4.71
CA LEU A 64 3.33 2.14 4.90
C LEU A 64 2.89 0.76 5.38
N HIS A 65 1.92 0.71 6.29
CA HIS A 65 1.34 -0.54 6.79
C HIS A 65 0.62 -1.30 5.66
N ASP A 66 -0.21 -0.60 4.88
CA ASP A 66 -0.91 -1.22 3.74
C ASP A 66 0.07 -1.66 2.64
N PHE A 67 1.10 -0.86 2.35
CA PHE A 67 2.16 -1.24 1.43
C PHE A 67 2.89 -2.51 1.89
N THR A 68 3.19 -2.63 3.17
CA THR A 68 3.85 -3.84 3.71
C THR A 68 3.01 -5.09 3.43
N ARG A 69 1.67 -4.97 3.55
CA ARG A 69 0.74 -6.06 3.22
C ARG A 69 0.72 -6.42 1.74
N HIS A 70 0.95 -5.45 0.86
CA HIS A 70 0.99 -5.64 -0.60
C HIS A 70 2.40 -5.77 -1.19
N LYS A 71 3.44 -5.77 -0.34
CA LYS A 71 4.86 -5.83 -0.73
C LYS A 71 5.19 -7.06 -1.57
N SER A 72 4.61 -8.23 -1.25
CA SER A 72 4.86 -9.46 -2.03
C SER A 72 4.38 -9.32 -3.47
N ASN A 73 3.14 -8.88 -3.67
CA ASN A 73 2.55 -8.72 -5.01
C ASN A 73 3.34 -7.72 -5.85
N ILE A 74 3.75 -6.60 -5.25
CA ILE A 74 4.57 -5.60 -5.94
C ILE A 74 5.94 -6.19 -6.31
N ARG A 75 6.55 -6.98 -5.41
CA ARG A 75 7.81 -7.66 -5.68
C ARG A 75 7.69 -8.67 -6.82
N GLU A 76 6.60 -9.41 -6.89
CA GLU A 76 6.32 -10.33 -8.01
C GLU A 76 6.18 -9.60 -9.34
N ILE A 77 5.48 -8.46 -9.36
CA ILE A 77 5.39 -7.60 -10.54
C ILE A 77 6.77 -7.09 -10.96
N GLY A 78 7.59 -6.64 -10.00
CA GLY A 78 8.97 -6.20 -10.27
C GLY A 78 9.87 -7.30 -10.82
N ASN A 79 9.71 -8.54 -10.37
CA ASN A 79 10.43 -9.70 -10.91
C ASN A 79 9.96 -10.06 -12.32
N LEU A 80 8.64 -10.08 -12.55
CA LEU A 80 8.05 -10.33 -13.87
C LEU A 80 8.61 -9.36 -14.92
N TRP A 81 8.58 -8.07 -14.62
CA TRP A 81 9.11 -7.05 -15.52
C TRP A 81 10.63 -7.06 -15.65
N GLY A 82 11.34 -7.54 -14.63
CA GLY A 82 12.79 -7.76 -14.70
C GLY A 82 13.17 -8.85 -15.72
N HIS A 83 12.32 -9.87 -15.89
CA HIS A 83 12.57 -10.95 -16.84
C HIS A 83 12.17 -10.58 -18.28
N LEU A 84 11.17 -9.71 -18.46
CA LEU A 84 10.68 -9.34 -19.79
C LEU A 84 11.62 -8.43 -20.59
N HIS A 85 12.73 -7.95 -20.01
CA HIS A 85 13.74 -7.08 -20.66
C HIS A 85 13.18 -5.80 -21.35
N ASP A 86 11.92 -5.44 -21.11
CA ASP A 86 11.30 -4.24 -21.64
C ASP A 86 11.90 -2.97 -21.01
N ARG A 87 12.10 -1.89 -21.80
CA ARG A 87 12.73 -0.65 -21.31
C ARG A 87 12.01 -0.04 -20.11
N TYR A 88 10.68 -0.07 -20.10
CA TYR A 88 9.88 0.41 -18.96
C TYR A 88 9.75 -0.65 -17.87
N GLY A 89 9.80 -1.93 -18.25
CA GLY A 89 9.80 -3.05 -17.31
C GLY A 89 11.04 -3.04 -16.38
N GLN A 90 12.22 -2.74 -16.93
CA GLN A 90 13.45 -2.60 -16.15
C GLN A 90 13.33 -1.44 -15.14
N LEU A 91 12.76 -0.31 -15.54
CA LEU A 91 12.49 0.81 -14.63
C LEU A 91 11.55 0.38 -13.51
N ALA A 92 10.43 -0.28 -13.83
CA ALA A 92 9.50 -0.79 -12.83
C ALA A 92 10.20 -1.75 -11.85
N SER A 93 11.02 -2.67 -12.35
CA SER A 93 11.80 -3.62 -11.54
C SER A 93 12.75 -2.94 -10.56
N VAL A 94 13.52 -1.95 -11.03
CA VAL A 94 14.43 -1.16 -10.19
C VAL A 94 13.66 -0.34 -9.15
N TYR A 95 12.52 0.25 -9.54
CA TYR A 95 11.68 1.00 -8.61
C TYR A 95 11.12 0.12 -7.49
N VAL A 96 10.66 -1.08 -7.81
CA VAL A 96 10.17 -2.03 -6.81
C VAL A 96 11.25 -2.41 -5.80
N LYS A 97 12.50 -2.59 -6.25
CA LYS A 97 13.65 -2.82 -5.36
C LYS A 97 13.89 -1.61 -4.45
N LEU A 98 13.93 -0.40 -5.00
CA LEU A 98 14.09 0.85 -4.23
C LEU A 98 13.02 0.99 -3.14
N LEU A 99 11.75 0.78 -3.50
CA LEU A 99 10.63 0.85 -2.57
C LEU A 99 10.73 -0.21 -1.47
N SER A 100 11.15 -1.43 -1.83
CA SER A 100 11.35 -2.51 -0.85
C SER A 100 12.41 -2.14 0.19
N THR A 101 13.55 -1.62 -0.26
CA THR A 101 14.63 -1.15 0.63
C THR A 101 14.18 0.01 1.51
N LYS A 102 13.42 0.96 0.96
CA LYS A 102 12.85 2.08 1.73
C LYS A 102 11.95 1.59 2.87
N MET A 103 11.17 0.54 2.65
CA MET A 103 10.33 -0.03 3.71
C MET A 103 11.14 -0.76 4.77
N ASP A 104 12.17 -1.50 4.37
CA ASP A 104 13.05 -2.18 5.33
C ASP A 104 13.78 -1.17 6.24
N PHE A 105 14.01 0.05 5.75
CA PHE A 105 14.53 1.15 6.57
C PHE A 105 13.49 1.71 7.55
N HIS A 106 12.21 1.80 7.17
CA HIS A 106 11.14 2.29 8.04
C HIS A 106 10.64 1.27 9.08
N GLN A 107 10.99 -0.01 8.93
CA GLN A 107 10.67 -1.06 9.92
C GLN A 107 11.74 -1.22 11.01
N LYS A 108 12.91 -0.60 10.87
CA LYS A 108 13.93 -0.49 11.92
C LYS A 108 13.70 0.77 12.75
#